data_AF-A0A8T9BU14-F1
#
_entry.id   AF-A0A8T9BU14-F1
#
_cell.length_a   1.000
_cell.length_b   1.000
_cell.length_c   1.000
_cell.angle_alpha   90.00
_cell.angle_beta   90.00
_cell.angle_gamma   90.00
#
_symmetry.space_group_name_H-M   'P 1'
#
loop_
_entity.id
_entity.type
_entity.pdbx_description
1 polymer ?
#
loop_
_entity_poly.entity_id
_entity_poly.type
_entity_poly.pdbx_seq_one_letter_code
_entity_poly.pdbx_strand_id
1 'polypeptide(L)'
;MAPAAGDFTLDDAWEYVKTTVLAGWSKTTRRMRAAAAVSRNYYANNGPSILTFTLLRPSIPDTSSLPSISIDYGSNTMTAPASPYNVSKVALLIENRVNPILGPLMLHFMSVVPPDWRFRFMGSLESVEFLNQSRAIRNHVASGKLDLTYIPSNMSTGSQEEISRFLTNLWLYEVVLQPAEWLLVFQTDSMLCANSRQSLNNWLDYDW
;
A
#
# COMPACT_ATOMS: atom_id res chain seq x y z
N MET A 1 8.90 -76.82 -30.13
CA MET A 1 7.99 -75.75 -30.60
C MET A 1 8.52 -74.46 -29.98
N ALA A 2 9.34 -73.71 -30.73
CA ALA A 2 10.03 -72.52 -30.23
C ALA A 2 9.09 -71.30 -30.29
N PRO A 3 9.12 -70.38 -29.30
CA PRO A 3 8.29 -69.20 -29.32
C PRO A 3 8.89 -68.14 -30.26
N ALA A 4 8.01 -67.47 -31.00
CA ALA A 4 8.37 -66.37 -31.90
C ALA A 4 8.80 -65.14 -31.09
N ALA A 5 9.93 -64.55 -31.47
CA ALA A 5 10.42 -63.28 -30.97
C ALA A 5 9.46 -62.16 -31.38
N GLY A 6 8.85 -61.49 -30.40
CA GLY A 6 8.03 -60.31 -30.62
C GLY A 6 8.92 -59.11 -30.96
N ASP A 7 8.65 -58.47 -32.10
CA ASP A 7 9.27 -57.20 -32.49
C ASP A 7 8.94 -56.13 -31.44
N PHE A 8 9.98 -55.68 -30.74
CA PHE A 8 9.85 -54.60 -29.77
C PHE A 8 9.94 -53.28 -30.54
N THR A 9 8.81 -52.58 -30.65
CA THR A 9 8.74 -51.34 -31.42
C THR A 9 9.30 -50.17 -30.60
N LEU A 10 9.79 -49.13 -31.28
CA LEU A 10 10.35 -47.93 -30.63
C LEU A 10 9.31 -47.19 -29.76
N ASP A 11 8.03 -47.30 -30.09
CA ASP A 11 6.95 -46.70 -29.33
C ASP A 11 6.68 -47.45 -28.02
N ASP A 12 6.79 -48.78 -28.03
CA ASP A 12 6.71 -49.60 -26.81
C ASP A 12 7.88 -49.31 -25.87
N ALA A 13 9.08 -49.10 -26.42
CA ALA A 13 10.24 -48.67 -25.66
C ALA A 13 10.02 -47.29 -25.03
N TRP A 14 9.40 -46.38 -25.77
CA TRP A 14 9.13 -45.01 -25.30
C TRP A 14 8.09 -44.96 -24.18
N GLU A 15 7.01 -45.72 -24.30
CA GLU A 15 5.99 -45.80 -23.24
C GLU A 15 6.50 -46.54 -22.00
N TYR A 16 7.32 -47.58 -22.16
CA TYR A 16 7.98 -48.24 -21.04
C TYR A 16 8.94 -47.29 -20.30
N VAL A 17 9.69 -46.47 -21.03
CA VAL A 17 10.58 -45.46 -20.43
C VAL A 17 9.76 -44.38 -19.70
N LYS A 18 8.69 -43.85 -20.31
CA LYS A 18 7.83 -42.85 -19.66
C LYS A 18 7.23 -43.36 -18.36
N THR A 19 6.65 -44.56 -18.39
CA THR A 19 6.00 -45.16 -17.22
C THR A 19 6.99 -45.43 -16.10
N THR A 20 8.18 -45.92 -16.43
CA THR A 20 9.26 -46.15 -15.46
C THR A 20 9.79 -44.85 -14.86
N VAL A 21 9.94 -43.80 -15.67
CA VAL A 21 10.38 -42.47 -15.21
C VAL A 21 9.32 -41.83 -14.31
N LEU A 22 8.04 -41.90 -14.68
CA LEU A 22 6.93 -41.34 -13.89
C LEU A 22 6.73 -42.08 -12.56
N ALA A 23 6.89 -43.41 -12.55
CA ALA A 23 6.83 -44.23 -11.34
C ALA A 23 8.01 -43.98 -10.39
N GLY A 24 9.21 -43.71 -10.93
CA GLY A 24 10.35 -43.26 -10.14
C GLY A 24 10.15 -41.84 -9.62
N TRP A 25 9.53 -40.97 -10.41
CA TRP A 25 9.25 -39.59 -10.01
C TRP A 25 8.24 -39.54 -8.86
N SER A 26 7.12 -40.26 -8.93
CA SER A 26 6.07 -40.22 -7.90
C SER A 26 6.54 -40.68 -6.51
N LYS A 27 7.60 -41.50 -6.43
CA LYS A 27 8.18 -42.01 -5.18
C LYS A 27 9.28 -41.13 -4.57
N THR A 28 9.72 -40.07 -5.26
CA THR A 28 10.79 -39.19 -4.75
C THR A 28 10.23 -37.97 -4.04
N THR A 29 10.64 -37.76 -2.77
CA THR A 29 10.20 -36.61 -1.97
C THR A 29 10.94 -35.33 -2.37
N ARG A 30 10.31 -34.17 -2.10
CA ARG A 30 10.81 -32.82 -2.45
C ARG A 30 12.25 -32.56 -1.99
N ARG A 31 12.66 -33.14 -0.85
CA ARG A 31 14.02 -33.00 -0.28
C ARG A 31 15.07 -33.77 -1.08
N MET A 32 14.74 -34.95 -1.60
CA MET A 32 15.67 -35.73 -2.45
C MET A 32 15.90 -35.06 -3.81
N ARG A 33 14.85 -34.45 -4.39
CA ARG A 33 14.95 -33.73 -5.68
C ARG A 33 15.78 -32.44 -5.56
N ALA A 34 15.65 -31.72 -4.46
CA ALA A 34 16.46 -30.53 -4.17
C ALA A 34 17.94 -30.88 -3.94
N ALA A 35 18.23 -31.94 -3.17
CA ALA A 35 19.60 -32.40 -2.94
C ALA A 35 20.30 -32.81 -4.25
N ALA A 36 19.62 -33.56 -5.12
CA ALA A 36 20.17 -33.97 -6.42
C ALA A 36 20.43 -32.78 -7.37
N ALA A 37 19.59 -31.75 -7.35
CA ALA A 37 19.79 -30.54 -8.14
C ALA A 37 20.98 -29.70 -7.64
N VAL A 38 21.16 -29.60 -6.32
CA VAL A 38 22.30 -28.91 -5.69
C VAL A 38 23.62 -29.66 -5.99
N SER A 39 23.64 -30.98 -5.86
CA SER A 39 24.83 -31.80 -6.20
C SER A 39 25.21 -31.66 -7.67
N ARG A 40 24.25 -31.67 -8.59
CA ARG A 40 24.51 -31.51 -10.02
C ARG A 40 25.05 -30.13 -10.38
N ASN A 41 24.55 -29.07 -9.73
CA ASN A 41 25.03 -27.70 -9.95
C ASN A 41 26.47 -27.53 -9.42
N TYR A 42 26.79 -28.17 -8.28
CA TYR A 42 28.13 -28.15 -7.68
C TYR A 42 29.21 -28.84 -8.52
N TYR A 43 28.89 -29.95 -9.20
CA TYR A 43 29.86 -30.70 -10.01
C TYR A 43 29.99 -30.22 -11.46
N ALA A 44 29.00 -29.49 -12.00
CA ALA A 44 28.95 -29.17 -13.44
C ALA A 44 29.44 -27.77 -13.82
N ASN A 45 29.74 -26.87 -12.86
CA ASN A 45 30.30 -25.51 -13.08
C ASN A 45 29.68 -24.67 -14.22
N ASN A 46 28.44 -24.97 -14.61
CA ASN A 46 27.66 -24.23 -15.58
C ASN A 46 26.47 -23.63 -14.81
N GLY A 47 26.30 -22.31 -14.89
CA GLY A 47 25.30 -21.56 -14.13
C GLY A 47 23.88 -22.15 -14.21
N PRO A 48 22.97 -21.75 -13.29
CA PRO A 48 21.68 -22.42 -13.12
C PRO A 48 20.87 -22.43 -14.42
N SER A 49 20.87 -23.58 -15.10
CA SER A 49 20.07 -23.79 -16.30
C SER A 49 18.59 -23.72 -15.94
N ILE A 50 17.80 -23.09 -16.82
CA ILE A 50 16.37 -22.73 -16.68
C ILE A 50 15.49 -23.88 -16.13
N LEU A 51 15.88 -25.13 -16.38
CA LEU A 51 15.25 -26.36 -15.86
C LEU A 51 15.25 -26.48 -14.33
N THR A 52 16.16 -25.81 -13.62
CA THR A 52 16.25 -25.88 -12.15
C THR A 52 15.15 -25.04 -11.49
N PHE A 53 14.76 -23.93 -12.11
CA PHE A 53 13.71 -23.05 -11.58
C PHE A 53 12.30 -23.61 -11.81
N THR A 54 12.09 -24.39 -12.88
CA THR A 54 10.78 -25.00 -13.16
C THR A 54 10.45 -26.13 -12.19
N LEU A 55 11.45 -26.84 -11.65
CA LEU A 55 11.26 -27.95 -10.71
C LEU A 55 11.03 -27.50 -9.26
N LEU A 56 11.30 -26.23 -8.93
CA LEU A 56 11.08 -25.66 -7.59
C LEU A 56 9.80 -24.82 -7.48
N ARG A 57 9.02 -24.64 -8.55
CA ARG A 57 7.76 -23.89 -8.47
C ARG A 57 6.81 -24.60 -7.49
N PRO A 58 6.39 -23.93 -6.40
CA PRO A 58 5.33 -24.48 -5.56
C PRO A 58 4.06 -24.57 -6.42
N SER A 59 3.44 -25.74 -6.44
CA SER A 59 2.05 -25.87 -6.89
C SER A 59 1.21 -25.06 -5.90
N ILE A 60 0.80 -23.85 -6.31
CA ILE A 60 -0.17 -23.06 -5.56
C ILE A 60 -1.48 -23.85 -5.68
N PRO A 61 -2.02 -24.42 -4.58
CA PRO A 61 -3.32 -25.09 -4.65
C PRO A 61 -4.36 -24.06 -5.12
N ASP A 62 -5.23 -24.47 -6.05
CA ASP A 62 -6.32 -23.64 -6.56
C ASP A 62 -7.08 -23.04 -5.37
N THR A 63 -7.00 -21.72 -5.24
CA THR A 63 -7.72 -20.97 -4.21
C THR A 63 -9.21 -21.15 -4.48
N SER A 64 -9.88 -21.93 -3.64
CA SER A 64 -11.34 -22.00 -3.54
C SER A 64 -11.92 -20.59 -3.65
N SER A 65 -12.89 -20.42 -4.55
CA SER A 65 -13.51 -19.12 -4.88
C SER A 65 -13.79 -18.30 -3.62
N LEU A 66 -13.01 -17.24 -3.43
CA LEU A 66 -13.29 -16.27 -2.38
C LEU A 66 -14.62 -15.60 -2.72
N PRO A 67 -15.57 -15.50 -1.77
CA PRO A 67 -16.80 -14.77 -2.01
C PRO A 67 -16.47 -13.31 -2.32
N SER A 68 -16.84 -12.88 -3.52
CA SER A 68 -16.80 -11.47 -3.92
C SER A 68 -17.97 -10.77 -3.23
N ILE A 69 -17.66 -9.89 -2.29
CA ILE A 69 -18.64 -8.98 -1.70
C ILE A 69 -18.61 -7.69 -2.51
N SER A 70 -19.66 -7.44 -3.27
CA SER A 70 -19.94 -6.12 -3.83
C SER A 70 -20.70 -5.30 -2.80
N ILE A 71 -20.12 -4.20 -2.35
CA ILE A 71 -20.82 -3.23 -1.50
C ILE A 71 -21.47 -2.22 -2.44
N ASP A 72 -22.79 -2.34 -2.62
CA ASP A 72 -23.57 -1.32 -3.32
C ASP A 72 -23.80 -0.15 -2.36
N TYR A 73 -22.99 0.90 -2.49
CA TYR A 73 -23.28 2.19 -1.88
C TYR A 73 -24.37 2.84 -2.73
N GLY A 74 -25.62 2.84 -2.24
CA GLY A 74 -26.81 3.28 -2.98
C GLY A 74 -26.62 4.68 -3.60
N SER A 75 -26.25 4.73 -4.88
CA SER A 75 -26.05 5.95 -5.65
C SER A 75 -27.30 6.28 -6.48
N ASN A 76 -28.48 6.29 -5.85
CA ASN A 76 -29.73 6.61 -6.54
C ASN A 76 -30.15 8.08 -6.39
N THR A 77 -29.17 8.98 -6.41
CA THR A 77 -29.39 10.42 -6.60
C THR A 77 -28.35 10.95 -7.57
N MET A 78 -28.80 11.74 -8.54
CA MET A 78 -28.04 12.35 -9.65
C MET A 78 -27.09 13.47 -9.19
N THR A 79 -26.49 13.29 -8.03
CA THR A 79 -25.55 14.17 -7.33
C THR A 79 -24.46 13.25 -6.81
N ALA A 80 -23.20 13.57 -7.12
CA ALA A 80 -22.03 12.82 -6.65
C ALA A 80 -22.20 12.47 -5.16
N PRO A 81 -21.84 11.24 -4.72
CA PRO A 81 -21.98 10.87 -3.31
C PRO A 81 -21.31 11.94 -2.46
N ALA A 82 -22.08 12.59 -1.59
CA ALA A 82 -21.55 13.60 -0.70
C ALA A 82 -20.38 12.96 0.06
N SER A 83 -19.22 13.64 0.05
CA SER A 83 -18.05 13.15 0.79
C SER A 83 -18.47 12.86 2.24
N PRO A 84 -18.06 11.73 2.84
CA PRO A 84 -18.42 11.41 4.22
C PRO A 84 -17.75 12.36 5.23
N TYR A 85 -16.88 13.27 4.77
CA TYR A 85 -16.14 14.21 5.59
C TYR A 85 -16.77 15.59 5.56
N ASN A 86 -16.74 16.27 6.70
CA ASN A 86 -17.23 17.63 6.83
C ASN A 86 -16.25 18.61 6.15
N VAL A 87 -16.78 19.42 5.23
CA VAL A 87 -16.00 20.44 4.52
C VAL A 87 -15.61 21.63 5.41
N SER A 88 -16.33 21.87 6.51
CA SER A 88 -16.04 22.98 7.42
C SER A 88 -14.98 22.66 8.47
N LYS A 89 -14.48 21.42 8.56
CA LYS A 89 -13.48 21.00 9.55
C LYS A 89 -12.21 20.49 8.87
N VAL A 90 -11.10 21.21 9.05
CA VAL A 90 -9.83 20.90 8.38
C VAL A 90 -8.69 20.81 9.40
N ALA A 91 -7.94 19.72 9.34
CA ALA A 91 -6.66 19.54 10.03
C ALA A 91 -5.51 19.79 9.04
N LEU A 92 -4.66 20.76 9.31
CA LEU A 92 -3.61 21.25 8.43
C LEU A 92 -2.21 20.95 8.99
N LEU A 93 -1.38 20.32 8.18
CA LEU A 93 0.06 20.17 8.41
C LEU A 93 0.83 20.81 7.26
N ILE A 94 1.78 21.69 7.60
CA ILE A 94 2.66 22.37 6.64
C ILE A 94 4.09 21.89 6.92
N GLU A 95 4.74 21.19 5.98
CA GLU A 95 6.14 20.78 6.11
C GLU A 95 6.84 20.62 4.76
N ASN A 96 7.89 21.41 4.56
CA ASN A 96 8.72 21.39 3.36
C ASN A 96 9.79 20.30 3.37
N ARG A 97 10.24 19.87 4.54
CA ARG A 97 11.35 18.93 4.66
C ARG A 97 10.84 17.50 4.54
N VAL A 98 11.51 16.70 3.72
CA VAL A 98 11.32 15.25 3.74
C VAL A 98 11.78 14.72 5.09
N ASN A 99 10.84 14.22 5.90
CA ASN A 99 11.12 13.64 7.21
C ASN A 99 10.43 12.28 7.32
N PRO A 100 11.15 11.21 7.73
CA PRO A 100 10.58 9.87 7.87
C PRO A 100 9.38 9.79 8.82
N ILE A 101 9.23 10.75 9.75
CA ILE A 101 8.09 10.78 10.67
C ILE A 101 6.78 11.22 10.01
N LEU A 102 6.81 11.87 8.83
CA LEU A 102 5.62 12.50 8.25
C LEU A 102 4.48 11.52 8.00
N GLY A 103 4.77 10.37 7.38
CA GLY A 103 3.77 9.36 7.11
C GLY A 103 3.12 8.81 8.39
N PRO A 104 3.91 8.28 9.34
CA PRO A 104 3.40 7.83 10.63
C PRO A 104 2.64 8.90 11.42
N LEU A 105 3.13 10.14 11.46
CA LEU A 105 2.50 11.26 12.15
C LEU A 105 1.12 11.58 11.54
N MET A 106 1.06 11.69 10.22
CA MET A 106 -0.16 11.97 9.48
C MET A 106 -1.21 10.87 9.70
N LEU A 107 -0.80 9.60 9.68
CA LEU A 107 -1.66 8.46 10.00
C LEU A 107 -2.12 8.46 11.47
N HIS A 108 -1.24 8.81 12.41
CA HIS A 108 -1.57 8.94 13.83
C HIS A 108 -2.67 9.97 14.04
N PHE A 109 -2.48 11.20 13.56
CA PHE A 109 -3.50 12.24 13.69
C PHE A 109 -4.82 11.83 13.02
N MET A 110 -4.79 11.24 11.82
CA MET A 110 -6.00 10.75 11.15
C MET A 110 -6.77 9.68 11.94
N SER A 111 -6.10 8.96 12.84
CA SER A 111 -6.68 7.94 13.72
C SER A 111 -7.23 8.49 15.04
N VAL A 112 -6.68 9.60 15.53
CA VAL A 112 -7.03 10.18 16.83
C VAL A 112 -8.06 11.29 16.69
N VAL A 113 -7.92 12.13 15.66
CA VAL A 113 -8.87 13.21 15.37
C VAL A 113 -10.21 12.61 14.93
N PRO A 114 -11.35 13.23 15.30
CA PRO A 114 -12.67 12.73 14.94
C PRO A 114 -12.82 12.45 13.43
N PRO A 115 -13.53 11.38 13.06
CA PRO A 115 -13.51 10.85 11.69
C PRO A 115 -14.12 11.76 10.64
N ASP A 116 -14.92 12.75 11.05
CA ASP A 116 -15.54 13.76 10.19
C ASP A 116 -14.55 14.82 9.68
N TRP A 117 -13.36 14.93 10.28
CA TRP A 117 -12.35 15.91 9.87
C TRP A 117 -11.63 15.53 8.58
N ARG A 118 -11.46 16.52 7.70
CA ARG A 118 -10.59 16.42 6.54
C ARG A 118 -9.17 16.80 6.93
N PHE A 119 -8.21 16.15 6.30
CA PHE A 119 -6.80 16.45 6.46
C PHE A 119 -6.26 17.11 5.21
N ARG A 120 -5.39 18.10 5.40
CA ARG A 120 -4.65 18.74 4.33
C ARG A 120 -3.18 18.79 4.69
N PHE A 121 -2.37 18.29 3.77
CA PHE A 121 -0.92 18.40 3.83
C PHE A 121 -0.44 19.41 2.79
N MET A 122 0.36 20.36 3.23
CA MET A 122 1.05 21.32 2.37
C MET A 122 2.55 21.13 2.49
N GLY A 123 3.23 20.88 1.38
CA GLY A 123 4.68 20.66 1.39
C GLY A 123 5.36 21.00 0.08
N SER A 124 6.68 20.82 0.04
CA SER A 124 7.46 20.87 -1.20
C SER A 124 7.11 19.69 -2.11
N LEU A 125 7.57 19.73 -3.36
CA LEU A 125 7.40 18.63 -4.31
C LEU A 125 7.93 17.31 -3.72
N GLU A 126 9.14 17.35 -3.16
CA GLU A 126 9.82 16.19 -2.58
C GLU A 126 9.10 15.64 -1.35
N SER A 127 8.60 16.54 -0.48
CA SER A 127 7.88 16.16 0.74
C SER A 127 6.53 15.50 0.44
N VAL A 128 5.79 16.05 -0.52
CA VAL A 128 4.52 15.47 -1.00
C VAL A 128 4.76 14.13 -1.69
N GLU A 129 5.76 14.03 -2.56
CA GLU A 129 6.13 12.77 -3.21
C GLU A 129 6.52 11.71 -2.18
N PHE A 130 7.28 12.07 -1.15
CA PHE A 130 7.65 11.18 -0.06
C PHE A 130 6.42 10.61 0.65
N LEU A 131 5.44 11.43 1.02
CA LEU A 131 4.19 10.97 1.61
C LEU A 131 3.40 10.05 0.67
N ASN A 132 3.37 10.38 -0.63
CA ASN A 132 2.66 9.64 -1.65
C ASN A 132 3.25 8.23 -1.91
N GLN A 133 4.47 7.94 -1.45
CA GLN A 133 5.04 6.58 -1.53
C GLN A 133 4.27 5.58 -0.65
N SER A 134 3.68 6.04 0.47
CA SER A 134 2.94 5.18 1.39
C SER A 134 1.57 4.79 0.83
N ARG A 135 1.28 3.49 0.76
CA ARG A 135 -0.02 2.97 0.34
C ARG A 135 -1.16 3.43 1.25
N ALA A 136 -0.92 3.51 2.56
CA ALA A 136 -1.94 3.95 3.51
C ALA A 136 -2.34 5.41 3.29
N ILE A 137 -1.36 6.28 3.03
CA ILE A 137 -1.59 7.68 2.66
C ILE A 137 -2.37 7.76 1.36
N ARG A 138 -1.96 7.04 0.31
CA ARG A 138 -2.70 7.00 -0.97
C ARG A 138 -4.14 6.57 -0.82
N ASN A 139 -4.44 5.62 0.06
CA ASN A 139 -5.82 5.20 0.32
C ASN A 139 -6.65 6.32 0.95
N HIS A 140 -6.08 7.08 1.89
CA HIS A 140 -6.75 8.25 2.46
C HIS A 140 -6.92 9.41 1.47
N VAL A 141 -5.98 9.56 0.52
CA VAL A 141 -6.13 10.49 -0.59
C VAL A 141 -7.25 10.05 -1.53
N ALA A 142 -7.26 8.78 -1.93
CA ALA A 142 -8.30 8.22 -2.79
C ALA A 142 -9.69 8.24 -2.14
N SER A 143 -9.78 8.13 -0.81
CA SER A 143 -11.04 8.26 -0.08
C SER A 143 -11.51 9.72 0.04
N GLY A 144 -10.65 10.70 -0.24
CA GLY A 144 -10.91 12.13 -0.02
C GLY A 144 -10.75 12.59 1.43
N LYS A 145 -10.15 11.77 2.30
CA LYS A 145 -9.87 12.13 3.71
C LYS A 145 -8.67 13.07 3.81
N LEU A 146 -7.64 12.83 3.00
CA LEU A 146 -6.39 13.57 3.00
C LEU A 146 -6.18 14.20 1.63
N ASP A 147 -5.92 15.50 1.62
CA ASP A 147 -5.52 16.20 0.41
C ASP A 147 -4.04 16.57 0.48
N LEU A 148 -3.28 16.18 -0.54
CA LEU A 148 -1.88 16.58 -0.69
C LEU A 148 -1.82 17.79 -1.63
N THR A 149 -1.21 18.87 -1.17
CA THR A 149 -1.12 20.14 -1.91
C THR A 149 0.29 20.70 -1.83
N TYR A 150 0.73 21.36 -2.88
CA TYR A 150 2.05 21.96 -2.93
C TYR A 150 2.02 23.37 -2.34
N ILE A 151 3.10 23.73 -1.64
CA ILE A 151 3.32 25.11 -1.24
C ILE A 151 3.77 25.90 -2.47
N PRO A 152 3.13 27.04 -2.78
CA PRO A 152 3.55 27.90 -3.87
C PRO A 152 5.03 28.29 -3.79
N SER A 153 5.73 28.27 -4.93
CA SER A 153 7.18 28.56 -4.99
C SER A 153 7.56 29.98 -4.58
N ASN A 154 6.59 30.89 -4.47
CA ASN A 154 6.77 32.26 -4.01
C ASN A 154 6.76 32.39 -2.48
N MET A 155 6.53 31.31 -1.73
CA MET A 155 6.51 31.31 -0.27
C MET A 155 7.52 30.31 0.29
N SER A 156 8.18 30.71 1.39
CA SER A 156 9.09 29.85 2.14
C SER A 156 8.44 29.43 3.45
N THR A 157 8.71 28.21 3.90
CA THR A 157 8.27 27.65 5.19
C THR A 157 9.39 26.85 5.87
N GLY A 158 10.65 27.24 5.64
CA GLY A 158 11.83 26.55 6.15
C GLY A 158 12.18 26.88 7.59
N SER A 159 11.66 28.00 8.13
CA SER A 159 11.83 28.40 9.52
C SER A 159 10.48 28.59 10.24
N GLN A 160 10.50 28.59 11.59
CA GLN A 160 9.30 28.86 12.39
C GLN A 160 8.70 30.23 12.07
N GLU A 161 9.53 31.25 11.87
CA GLU A 161 9.06 32.58 11.52
C GLU A 161 8.41 32.61 10.13
N GLU A 162 8.97 31.90 9.16
CA GLU A 162 8.37 31.76 7.84
C GLU A 162 7.02 31.05 7.87
N ILE A 163 6.87 30.00 8.70
CA ILE A 163 5.57 29.34 8.91
C ILE A 163 4.57 30.33 9.52
N SER A 164 4.98 31.10 10.54
CA SER A 164 4.11 32.13 11.13
C SER A 164 3.67 33.17 10.10
N ARG A 165 4.58 33.63 9.21
CA ARG A 165 4.26 34.55 8.11
C ARG A 165 3.37 33.91 7.05
N PHE A 166 3.55 32.62 6.77
CA PHE A 166 2.69 31.88 5.85
C PHE A 166 1.26 31.77 6.40
N LEU A 167 1.11 31.51 7.70
CA LEU A 167 -0.17 31.44 8.39
C LEU A 167 -0.89 32.79 8.53
N THR A 168 -0.24 33.92 8.26
CA THR A 168 -0.92 35.23 8.17
C THR A 168 -1.34 35.58 6.75
N ASN A 169 -1.04 34.74 5.75
CA ASN A 169 -1.39 35.02 4.37
C ASN A 169 -2.88 34.77 4.11
N LEU A 170 -3.57 35.79 3.61
CA LEU A 170 -4.99 35.75 3.30
C LEU A 170 -5.34 34.67 2.24
N TRP A 171 -4.46 34.44 1.26
CA TRP A 171 -4.65 33.41 0.23
C TRP A 171 -4.87 32.01 0.81
N LEU A 172 -4.18 31.69 1.92
CA LEU A 172 -4.35 30.39 2.59
C LEU A 172 -5.80 30.18 3.04
N TYR A 173 -6.43 31.22 3.59
CA TYR A 173 -7.79 31.12 4.13
C TYR A 173 -8.86 31.28 3.05
N GLU A 174 -8.68 32.21 2.12
CA GLU A 174 -9.69 32.51 1.10
C GLU A 174 -9.71 31.50 -0.06
N VAL A 175 -8.56 30.92 -0.41
CA VAL A 175 -8.44 30.05 -1.59
C VAL A 175 -8.21 28.60 -1.22
N VAL A 176 -7.36 28.32 -0.23
CA VAL A 176 -6.95 26.94 0.08
C VAL A 176 -7.86 26.29 1.12
N LEU A 177 -8.23 27.02 2.18
CA LEU A 177 -8.97 26.47 3.32
C LEU A 177 -10.47 26.70 3.24
N GLN A 178 -10.98 27.58 2.35
CA GLN A 178 -12.41 27.77 2.16
C GLN A 178 -13.10 26.42 1.84
N PRO A 179 -14.25 26.05 2.46
CA PRO A 179 -15.09 26.78 3.42
C PRO A 179 -14.89 26.37 4.89
N ALA A 180 -13.65 26.10 5.32
CA ALA A 180 -13.36 25.69 6.69
C ALA A 180 -13.78 26.75 7.71
N GLU A 181 -14.57 26.33 8.70
CA GLU A 181 -14.94 27.11 9.88
C GLU A 181 -14.01 26.77 11.06
N TRP A 182 -13.63 25.49 11.17
CA TRP A 182 -12.70 25.01 12.18
C TRP A 182 -11.40 24.52 11.55
N LEU A 183 -10.29 25.07 12.06
CA LEU A 183 -8.95 24.74 11.62
C LEU A 183 -8.13 24.19 12.78
N LEU A 184 -7.68 22.94 12.65
CA LEU A 184 -6.66 22.37 13.53
C LEU A 184 -5.31 22.47 12.82
N VAL A 185 -4.44 23.37 13.26
CA VAL A 185 -3.05 23.42 12.79
C VAL A 185 -2.19 22.54 13.70
N PHE A 186 -1.42 21.63 13.11
CA PHE A 186 -0.46 20.81 13.85
C PHE A 186 0.88 20.76 13.11
N GLN A 187 1.94 20.45 13.85
CA GLN A 187 3.32 20.48 13.37
C GLN A 187 3.98 19.12 13.64
N THR A 188 5.19 18.92 13.10
CA THR A 188 5.89 17.63 13.20
C THR A 188 6.30 17.23 14.61
N ASP A 189 6.32 18.19 15.52
CA ASP A 189 6.72 18.08 16.93
C ASP A 189 5.52 18.03 17.90
N SER A 190 4.29 17.95 17.39
CA SER A 190 3.10 17.77 18.23
C SER A 190 2.47 16.39 18.08
N MET A 191 1.81 15.90 19.14
CA MET A 191 1.03 14.66 19.12
C MET A 191 -0.25 14.80 19.93
N LEU A 192 -1.30 14.11 19.49
CA LEU A 192 -2.54 13.94 20.26
C LEU A 192 -2.57 12.55 20.92
N CYS A 193 -3.02 12.49 22.18
CA CYS A 193 -3.14 11.22 22.89
C CYS A 193 -4.39 10.46 22.44
N ALA A 194 -4.21 9.27 21.86
CA ALA A 194 -5.30 8.40 21.42
C ALA A 194 -6.19 7.90 22.58
N ASN A 195 -5.66 7.87 23.81
CA ASN A 195 -6.38 7.44 25.01
C ASN A 195 -6.90 8.63 25.85
N SER A 196 -7.01 9.81 25.25
CA SER A 196 -7.63 10.97 25.90
C SER A 196 -9.12 10.69 26.14
N ARG A 197 -9.62 11.09 27.32
CA ARG A 197 -11.08 11.09 27.59
C ARG A 197 -11.82 12.21 26.87
N GLN A 198 -11.09 13.19 26.35
CA GLN A 198 -11.62 14.34 25.63
C GLN A 198 -11.31 14.22 24.15
N SER A 199 -12.27 14.64 23.32
CA SER A 199 -12.15 14.71 21.87
C SER A 199 -11.96 16.15 21.42
N LEU A 200 -11.35 16.35 20.25
CA LEU A 200 -11.21 17.68 19.63
C LEU A 200 -12.57 18.36 19.44
N ASN A 201 -13.61 17.60 19.08
CA ASN A 201 -14.96 18.13 18.89
C ASN A 201 -15.56 18.75 20.16
N ASN A 202 -15.08 18.38 21.35
CA ASN A 202 -15.56 18.95 22.62
C ASN A 202 -15.13 20.42 22.82
N TRP A 203 -14.22 20.92 21.99
CA TRP A 203 -13.66 22.27 22.12
C TRP A 203 -14.14 23.24 21.04
N LEU A 204 -14.98 22.79 20.10
CA LEU A 204 -15.38 23.59 18.94
C LEU A 204 -16.41 24.68 19.25
N ASP A 205 -17.11 24.55 20.37
CA ASP A 205 -18.13 25.51 20.82
C ASP A 205 -17.52 26.69 21.62
N TYR A 206 -16.21 26.67 21.89
CA TYR A 206 -15.53 27.75 22.59
C TYR A 206 -15.03 28.80 21.60
N ASP A 207 -15.44 30.05 21.79
CA ASP A 207 -14.84 31.25 21.20
C ASP A 207 -13.90 31.93 22.23
N TRP A 208 -12.87 32.63 21.74
CA TRP A 208 -11.89 33.38 22.56
C TRP A 208 -11.78 34.82 22.10
#